data_AF-A0A8S2LM82-F1
#
_entry.id   AF-A0A8S2LM82-F1
#
_cell.length_a   1.000
_cell.length_b   1.000
_cell.length_c   1.000
_cell.angle_alpha   90.00
_cell.angle_beta   90.00
_cell.angle_gamma   90.00
#
_symmetry.space_group_name_H-M   'P 1'
#
loop_
_entity.id
_entity.type
_entity.pdbx_description
1 polymer ?
#
loop_
_entity_poly.entity_id
_entity_poly.type
_entity_poly.pdbx_seq_one_letter_code
_entity_poly.pdbx_strand_id
1 'polypeptide(L)'
;SEKTILLDVAPRLQWDNRNGYCGETALQCIGLYYGVWISQALIRSINRGEYLLQRKSSSDLRDPIHTLSYLHFTYEEWDWMNAPQPQFRDYCRWMKRSILRRNPIMFGIFLRYMDYEDYDHIVPAIGIRYKTENEFDPEDVIIYYDLYKKKVFEGILNENKMGSTREFTRAKKYAGNAWIPLDIDYGIAITGILDENQVTLPVRLSVSAWNEPNPAFHEDPIEMDGTVTVYNLTIGNTYILLRYSSHRKVPTKGDVDVFLRSRFDEKHIFMADDTTYVYQDTKKIPSTGCVYYRCIPMPGDGNAT
;
A
#
# COMPACT_ATOMS: atom_id res chain seq x y z
N SER A 1 25.32 -5.74 12.81
CA SER A 1 24.24 -6.00 13.78
C SER A 1 22.93 -6.14 13.02
N GLU A 2 21.95 -6.83 13.59
CA GLU A 2 20.60 -6.90 13.03
C GLU A 2 19.92 -5.52 13.10
N LYS A 3 19.16 -5.17 12.05
CA LYS A 3 18.41 -3.92 11.89
C LYS A 3 16.96 -4.26 11.56
N THR A 4 16.03 -3.37 11.89
CA THR A 4 14.61 -3.50 11.53
C THR A 4 14.11 -2.21 10.90
N ILE A 5 13.42 -2.33 9.76
CA ILE A 5 12.55 -1.28 9.23
C ILE A 5 11.12 -1.77 9.36
N LEU A 6 10.29 -0.95 10.01
CA LEU A 6 8.85 -1.16 10.10
C LEU A 6 8.16 0.11 9.64
N LEU A 7 7.30 -0.03 8.63
CA LEU A 7 6.49 1.02 8.06
C LEU A 7 5.19 1.12 8.85
N ASP A 8 4.73 2.36 9.04
CA ASP A 8 3.48 2.69 9.73
C ASP A 8 2.28 2.48 8.80
N VAL A 9 2.12 1.24 8.35
CA VAL A 9 1.00 0.80 7.52
C VAL A 9 -0.06 0.27 8.46
N ALA A 10 -1.24 0.86 8.46
CA ALA A 10 -2.34 0.37 9.27
C ALA A 10 -2.88 -0.93 8.66
N PRO A 11 -3.07 -2.01 9.46
CA PRO A 11 -3.63 -3.22 8.93
C PRO A 11 -5.13 -3.02 8.64
N ARG A 12 -5.71 -3.84 7.76
CA ARG A 12 -7.14 -3.86 7.41
C ARG A 12 -7.67 -5.31 7.32
N LEU A 13 -8.98 -5.47 7.39
CA LEU A 13 -9.68 -6.74 7.18
C LEU A 13 -10.22 -6.84 5.76
N GLN A 14 -9.86 -7.91 5.05
CA GLN A 14 -10.45 -8.21 3.75
C GLN A 14 -11.86 -8.77 3.87
N TRP A 15 -12.63 -8.65 2.79
CA TRP A 15 -13.85 -9.43 2.62
C TRP A 15 -13.57 -10.78 1.95
N ASP A 16 -14.26 -11.83 2.40
CA ASP A 16 -14.01 -13.21 1.96
C ASP A 16 -14.92 -13.70 0.82
N ASN A 17 -15.76 -12.82 0.27
CA ASN A 17 -16.67 -13.16 -0.82
C ASN A 17 -16.12 -12.75 -2.19
N ARG A 18 -16.70 -13.31 -3.27
CA ARG A 18 -16.36 -12.98 -4.68
C ARG A 18 -14.85 -13.13 -4.98
N ASN A 19 -14.31 -14.31 -4.66
CA ASN A 19 -12.87 -14.65 -4.78
C ASN A 19 -11.95 -13.88 -3.82
N GLY A 20 -12.49 -13.29 -2.75
CA GLY A 20 -11.71 -12.53 -1.78
C GLY A 20 -11.45 -11.10 -2.25
N TYR A 21 -10.89 -10.26 -1.38
CA TYR A 21 -10.53 -8.86 -1.65
C TYR A 21 -9.07 -8.54 -1.30
N CYS A 22 -8.21 -9.55 -1.28
CA CYS A 22 -6.85 -9.45 -0.79
C CYS A 22 -6.02 -8.32 -1.44
N GLY A 23 -6.07 -8.20 -2.77
CA GLY A 23 -5.40 -7.13 -3.50
C GLY A 23 -5.95 -5.73 -3.19
N GLU A 24 -7.28 -5.60 -3.12
CA GLU A 24 -7.94 -4.35 -2.75
C GLU A 24 -7.63 -3.94 -1.32
N THR A 25 -7.68 -4.88 -0.38
CA THR A 25 -7.37 -4.63 1.02
C THR A 25 -5.89 -4.32 1.22
N ALA A 26 -4.98 -5.00 0.51
CA ALA A 26 -3.55 -4.69 0.55
C ALA A 26 -3.28 -3.27 0.04
N LEU A 27 -3.91 -2.86 -1.06
CA LEU A 27 -3.83 -1.49 -1.56
C LEU A 27 -4.49 -0.48 -0.63
N GLN A 28 -5.59 -0.83 0.04
CA GLN A 28 -6.22 0.02 1.07
C GLN A 28 -5.26 0.23 2.27
N CYS A 29 -4.61 -0.82 2.78
CA CYS A 29 -3.58 -0.70 3.83
C CYS A 29 -2.49 0.27 3.41
N ILE A 30 -1.93 0.09 2.22
CA ILE A 30 -0.83 0.90 1.70
C ILE A 30 -1.28 2.34 1.39
N GLY A 31 -2.51 2.53 0.91
CA GLY A 31 -3.08 3.86 0.68
C GLY A 31 -3.03 4.72 1.94
N LEU A 32 -3.33 4.14 3.11
CA LEU A 32 -3.28 4.84 4.39
C LEU A 32 -1.88 5.37 4.70
N TYR A 33 -0.83 4.60 4.36
CA TYR A 33 0.58 5.04 4.49
C TYR A 33 0.92 6.26 3.62
N TYR A 34 0.15 6.50 2.56
CA TYR A 34 0.30 7.64 1.66
C TYR A 34 -0.81 8.70 1.82
N GLY A 35 -1.53 8.67 2.94
CA GLY A 35 -2.55 9.67 3.27
C GLY A 35 -3.83 9.52 2.44
N VAL A 36 -4.17 8.28 2.05
CA VAL A 36 -5.31 7.98 1.20
C VAL A 36 -6.18 6.87 1.82
N TRP A 37 -7.47 7.13 1.95
CA TRP A 37 -8.49 6.10 2.18
C TRP A 37 -9.16 5.75 0.86
N ILE A 38 -9.27 4.46 0.55
CA ILE A 38 -10.00 3.95 -0.63
C ILE A 38 -10.73 2.68 -0.21
N SER A 39 -12.04 2.64 -0.43
CA SER A 39 -12.88 1.49 -0.08
C SER A 39 -12.56 0.28 -0.97
N GLN A 40 -12.62 -0.93 -0.42
CA GLN A 40 -12.34 -2.18 -1.15
C GLN A 40 -13.21 -2.30 -2.41
N ALA A 41 -14.49 -1.93 -2.29
CA ALA A 41 -15.42 -1.94 -3.42
C ALA A 41 -15.03 -0.95 -4.54
N LEU A 42 -14.46 0.22 -4.20
CA LEU A 42 -14.08 1.23 -5.18
C LEU A 42 -12.83 0.77 -5.96
N ILE A 43 -11.85 0.20 -5.27
CA ILE A 43 -10.65 -0.36 -5.93
C ILE A 43 -11.07 -1.44 -6.93
N ARG A 44 -11.91 -2.40 -6.49
CA ARG A 44 -12.45 -3.46 -7.36
C ARG A 44 -13.22 -2.90 -8.56
N SER A 45 -14.04 -1.87 -8.34
CA SER A 45 -14.81 -1.24 -9.41
C SER A 45 -13.90 -0.57 -10.45
N ILE A 46 -12.84 0.11 -10.02
CA ILE A 46 -11.86 0.75 -10.92
C ILE A 46 -11.10 -0.32 -11.70
N ASN A 47 -10.67 -1.37 -11.03
CA ASN A 47 -9.95 -2.49 -11.63
C ASN A 47 -10.85 -3.38 -12.49
N ARG A 48 -12.17 -3.16 -12.50
CA ARG A 48 -13.16 -3.93 -13.26
C ARG A 48 -13.22 -5.41 -12.87
N GLY A 49 -12.95 -5.69 -11.59
CA GLY A 49 -12.89 -7.04 -11.04
C GLY A 49 -11.81 -7.17 -9.97
N GLU A 50 -11.59 -8.40 -9.54
CA GLU A 50 -10.55 -8.76 -8.58
C GLU A 50 -9.19 -8.14 -8.93
N TYR A 51 -8.59 -7.43 -7.97
CA TYR A 51 -7.27 -6.86 -8.08
C TYR A 51 -6.20 -7.95 -7.94
N LEU A 52 -5.51 -8.23 -9.04
CA LEU A 52 -4.42 -9.20 -9.14
C LEU A 52 -3.09 -8.47 -9.38
N LEU A 53 -1.96 -9.11 -9.06
CA LEU A 53 -0.61 -8.54 -9.26
C LEU A 53 -0.09 -8.62 -10.69
N GLN A 54 -0.82 -9.29 -11.58
CA GLN A 54 -0.46 -9.46 -12.99
C GLN A 54 -1.71 -9.43 -13.85
N ARG A 55 -1.53 -8.97 -15.09
CA ARG A 55 -2.54 -9.11 -16.14
C ARG A 55 -2.45 -10.51 -16.74
N LYS A 56 -3.55 -11.28 -16.72
CA LYS A 56 -3.54 -12.67 -17.21
C LYS A 56 -3.44 -12.81 -18.72
N SER A 57 -3.91 -11.82 -19.48
CA SER A 57 -3.81 -11.80 -20.95
C SER A 57 -4.01 -10.39 -21.51
N SER A 58 -3.68 -10.17 -22.78
CA SER A 58 -3.98 -8.89 -23.47
C SER A 58 -5.48 -8.57 -23.57
N SER A 59 -6.34 -9.58 -23.46
CA SER A 59 -7.80 -9.42 -23.46
C SER A 59 -8.41 -9.19 -22.06
N ASP A 60 -7.62 -9.38 -21.00
CA ASP A 60 -8.06 -9.11 -19.64
C ASP A 60 -8.12 -7.59 -19.43
N LEU A 61 -9.32 -7.09 -19.18
CA LEU A 61 -9.55 -5.67 -18.93
C LEU A 61 -9.16 -5.25 -17.51
N ARG A 62 -8.85 -6.21 -16.64
CA ARG A 62 -8.28 -5.96 -15.32
C ARG A 62 -6.80 -5.65 -15.49
N ASP A 63 -6.41 -4.50 -14.96
CA ASP A 63 -5.05 -4.01 -15.09
C ASP A 63 -4.68 -3.32 -13.77
N PRO A 64 -3.86 -3.97 -12.92
CA PRO A 64 -3.46 -3.38 -11.66
C PRO A 64 -2.75 -2.05 -11.87
N ILE A 65 -2.02 -1.91 -12.97
CA ILE A 65 -1.22 -0.73 -13.28
C ILE A 65 -2.09 0.44 -13.69
N HIS A 66 -3.07 0.18 -14.54
CA HIS A 66 -4.11 1.16 -14.82
C HIS A 66 -4.79 1.62 -13.52
N THR A 67 -5.13 0.68 -12.63
CA THR A 67 -5.78 1.00 -11.34
C THR A 67 -4.90 1.88 -10.45
N LEU A 68 -3.60 1.58 -10.32
CA LEU A 68 -2.67 2.37 -9.52
C LEU A 68 -2.49 3.78 -10.09
N SER A 69 -2.27 3.91 -11.39
CA SER A 69 -2.17 5.22 -12.05
C SER A 69 -3.46 6.02 -11.89
N TYR A 70 -4.61 5.37 -12.03
CA TYR A 70 -5.92 6.00 -11.91
C TYR A 70 -6.25 6.44 -10.47
N LEU A 71 -5.67 5.76 -9.48
CA LEU A 71 -5.74 6.13 -8.06
C LEU A 71 -4.61 7.07 -7.61
N HIS A 72 -3.75 7.49 -8.55
CA HIS A 72 -2.65 8.44 -8.36
C HIS A 72 -1.52 7.93 -7.45
N PHE A 73 -1.18 6.66 -7.59
CA PHE A 73 0.03 6.07 -6.98
C PHE A 73 1.17 5.98 -7.99
N THR A 74 2.40 6.16 -7.52
CA THR A 74 3.60 5.71 -8.22
C THR A 74 3.99 4.32 -7.73
N TYR A 75 4.61 3.52 -8.60
CA TYR A 75 4.88 2.13 -8.31
C TYR A 75 6.13 1.62 -9.04
N GLU A 76 6.63 0.48 -8.57
CA GLU A 76 7.66 -0.32 -9.21
C GLU A 76 7.16 -1.77 -9.23
N GLU A 77 7.04 -2.37 -10.41
CA GLU A 77 6.65 -3.77 -10.57
C GLU A 77 7.88 -4.67 -10.54
N TRP A 78 7.75 -5.85 -9.95
CA TRP A 78 8.70 -6.92 -10.15
C TRP A 78 8.60 -7.45 -11.59
N ASP A 79 9.69 -7.39 -12.34
CA ASP A 79 9.77 -7.89 -13.72
C ASP A 79 9.91 -9.42 -13.77
N TRP A 80 8.84 -10.10 -13.36
CA TRP A 80 8.77 -11.56 -13.32
C TRP A 80 8.90 -12.21 -14.70
N MET A 81 8.65 -11.49 -15.80
CA MET A 81 8.76 -12.04 -17.15
C MET A 81 10.21 -12.21 -17.59
N ASN A 82 11.09 -11.29 -17.17
CA ASN A 82 12.50 -11.29 -17.57
C ASN A 82 13.46 -11.70 -16.44
N ALA A 83 12.95 -11.95 -15.24
CA ALA A 83 13.76 -12.38 -14.10
C ALA A 83 14.40 -13.77 -14.31
N PRO A 84 15.68 -13.97 -13.90
CA PRO A 84 16.33 -15.28 -13.93
C PRO A 84 15.59 -16.34 -13.09
N GLN A 85 15.69 -17.60 -13.50
CA GLN A 85 15.11 -18.74 -12.80
C GLN A 85 16.17 -19.46 -11.93
N PRO A 86 15.84 -19.90 -10.69
CA PRO A 86 14.60 -19.60 -9.94
C PRO A 86 14.56 -18.15 -9.44
N GLN A 87 13.38 -17.53 -9.43
CA GLN A 87 13.21 -16.09 -9.15
C GLN A 87 13.39 -15.71 -7.68
N PHE A 88 13.09 -16.62 -6.75
CA PHE A 88 12.93 -16.33 -5.32
C PHE A 88 13.99 -15.42 -4.71
N ARG A 89 15.29 -15.69 -4.97
CA ARG A 89 16.38 -14.91 -4.36
C ARG A 89 16.43 -13.48 -4.87
N ASP A 90 16.28 -13.31 -6.17
CA ASP A 90 16.33 -12.00 -6.80
C ASP A 90 15.07 -11.19 -6.44
N TYR A 91 13.92 -11.87 -6.36
CA TYR A 91 12.68 -11.32 -5.85
C TYR A 91 12.79 -10.87 -4.39
N CYS A 92 13.30 -11.71 -3.49
CA CYS A 92 13.52 -11.34 -2.09
C CYS A 92 14.49 -10.15 -1.95
N ARG A 93 15.55 -10.10 -2.77
CA ARG A 93 16.46 -8.94 -2.82
C ARG A 93 15.76 -7.68 -3.32
N TRP A 94 14.85 -7.80 -4.29
CA TRP A 94 14.02 -6.70 -4.75
C TRP A 94 13.07 -6.22 -3.63
N MET A 95 12.36 -7.13 -2.95
CA MET A 95 11.49 -6.80 -1.83
C MET A 95 12.22 -6.05 -0.73
N LYS A 96 13.39 -6.56 -0.34
CA LYS A 96 14.27 -5.92 0.63
C LYS A 96 14.61 -4.48 0.23
N ARG A 97 15.11 -4.27 -0.99
CA ARG A 97 15.48 -2.93 -1.48
C ARG A 97 14.30 -1.97 -1.48
N SER A 98 13.12 -2.43 -1.83
CA SER A 98 11.89 -1.63 -1.80
C SER A 98 11.53 -1.21 -0.36
N ILE A 99 11.52 -2.13 0.61
CA ILE A 99 11.25 -1.79 2.01
C ILE A 99 12.34 -0.88 2.61
N LEU A 100 13.63 -1.08 2.26
CA LEU A 100 14.72 -0.21 2.69
C LEU A 100 14.52 1.26 2.21
N ARG A 101 13.88 1.45 1.06
CA ARG A 101 13.46 2.76 0.54
C ARG A 101 12.13 3.27 1.13
N ARG A 102 11.58 2.56 2.10
CA ARG A 102 10.29 2.83 2.75
C ARG A 102 9.07 2.68 1.84
N ASN A 103 9.18 1.83 0.83
CA ASN A 103 8.10 1.52 -0.11
C ASN A 103 7.44 0.19 0.31
N PRO A 104 6.19 0.21 0.81
CA PRO A 104 5.46 -1.03 1.11
C PRO A 104 5.13 -1.78 -0.18
N ILE A 105 4.95 -3.10 -0.07
CA ILE A 105 4.86 -4.01 -1.22
C ILE A 105 3.61 -4.85 -1.12
N MET A 106 2.86 -4.99 -2.20
CA MET A 106 1.88 -6.06 -2.35
C MET A 106 2.57 -7.26 -2.99
N PHE A 107 2.49 -8.43 -2.37
CA PHE A 107 3.13 -9.63 -2.90
C PHE A 107 2.23 -10.86 -2.84
N GLY A 108 2.41 -11.75 -3.82
CA GLY A 108 1.66 -12.99 -3.97
C GLY A 108 2.25 -14.10 -3.11
N ILE A 109 1.38 -14.91 -2.51
CA ILE A 109 1.75 -16.07 -1.71
C ILE A 109 0.84 -17.27 -2.02
N PHE A 110 1.40 -18.46 -1.89
CA PHE A 110 0.66 -19.70 -1.77
C PHE A 110 0.06 -19.84 -0.39
N LEU A 111 -1.20 -20.28 -0.36
CA LEU A 111 -1.91 -20.74 0.81
C LEU A 111 -2.13 -22.24 0.73
N ARG A 112 -2.30 -22.85 1.89
CA ARG A 112 -2.72 -24.25 1.98
C ARG A 112 -4.15 -24.38 1.44
N TYR A 113 -4.42 -25.48 0.73
CA TYR A 113 -5.75 -25.85 0.22
C TYR A 113 -6.32 -24.95 -0.88
N MET A 114 -5.52 -24.06 -1.43
CA MET A 114 -5.86 -23.34 -2.64
C MET A 114 -4.98 -23.83 -3.79
N ASP A 115 -5.48 -23.64 -5.00
CA ASP A 115 -4.97 -24.33 -6.19
C ASP A 115 -4.82 -23.38 -7.39
N TYR A 116 -4.61 -22.09 -7.13
CA TYR A 116 -4.32 -21.15 -8.21
C TYR A 116 -2.87 -21.34 -8.65
N GLU A 117 -2.60 -21.42 -9.95
CA GLU A 117 -1.27 -21.78 -10.42
C GLU A 117 -0.19 -20.78 -9.93
N ASP A 118 -0.48 -19.49 -10.01
CA ASP A 118 0.46 -18.39 -9.76
C ASP A 118 0.63 -18.00 -8.28
N TYR A 119 -0.47 -17.79 -7.57
CA TYR A 119 -0.55 -17.51 -6.12
C TYR A 119 -2.02 -17.55 -5.67
N ASP A 120 -2.25 -17.68 -4.36
CA ASP A 120 -3.59 -17.80 -3.77
C ASP A 120 -4.06 -16.55 -3.03
N HIS A 121 -3.12 -15.74 -2.55
CA HIS A 121 -3.42 -14.59 -1.69
C HIS A 121 -2.41 -13.48 -1.92
N ILE A 122 -2.86 -12.23 -1.77
CA ILE A 122 -2.03 -11.03 -1.88
C ILE A 122 -1.96 -10.38 -0.51
N VAL A 123 -0.75 -10.08 -0.06
CA VAL A 123 -0.52 -9.50 1.27
C VAL A 123 0.40 -8.28 1.20
N PRO A 124 0.22 -7.28 2.08
CA PRO A 124 1.14 -6.15 2.17
C PRO A 124 2.34 -6.49 3.05
N ALA A 125 3.55 -6.40 2.50
CA ALA A 125 4.79 -6.31 3.28
C ALA A 125 4.98 -4.88 3.77
N ILE A 126 5.24 -4.77 5.07
CA ILE A 126 5.29 -3.52 5.81
C ILE A 126 6.64 -3.32 6.51
N GLY A 127 7.56 -4.28 6.41
CA GLY A 127 8.82 -4.18 7.11
C GLY A 127 9.74 -5.34 6.80
N ILE A 128 10.98 -5.19 7.26
CA ILE A 128 12.01 -6.22 7.12
C ILE A 128 12.99 -6.11 8.28
N ARG A 129 13.42 -7.28 8.76
CA ARG A 129 14.56 -7.44 9.67
C ARG A 129 15.72 -8.03 8.89
N TYR A 130 16.89 -7.41 8.99
CA TYR A 130 18.02 -7.71 8.10
C TYR A 130 19.38 -7.43 8.74
N LYS A 131 20.46 -7.96 8.15
CA LYS A 131 21.85 -7.68 8.56
C LYS A 131 22.64 -6.92 7.51
N THR A 132 22.53 -7.33 6.25
CA THR A 132 23.16 -6.69 5.08
C THR A 132 22.10 -5.93 4.28
N GLU A 133 22.45 -4.91 3.49
CA GLU A 133 21.43 -4.09 2.80
C GLU A 133 21.19 -4.51 1.34
N ASN A 134 22.26 -4.81 0.60
CA ASN A 134 22.20 -4.96 -0.86
C ASN A 134 22.15 -6.42 -1.34
N GLU A 135 22.35 -7.38 -0.44
CA GLU A 135 22.43 -8.80 -0.77
C GLU A 135 21.19 -9.54 -0.28
N PHE A 136 20.88 -10.64 -0.97
CA PHE A 136 19.95 -11.62 -0.44
C PHE A 136 20.60 -12.28 0.78
N ASP A 137 19.91 -12.27 1.92
CA ASP A 137 20.32 -12.98 3.12
C ASP A 137 19.18 -13.94 3.51
N PRO A 138 19.41 -15.27 3.52
CA PRO A 138 18.38 -16.25 3.84
C PRO A 138 17.89 -16.19 5.30
N GLU A 139 18.50 -15.34 6.14
CA GLU A 139 18.04 -15.05 7.50
C GLU A 139 17.28 -13.73 7.61
N ASP A 140 17.10 -12.98 6.52
CA ASP A 140 16.19 -11.83 6.50
C ASP A 140 14.76 -12.27 6.83
N VAL A 141 14.04 -11.42 7.57
CA VAL A 141 12.65 -11.67 7.96
C VAL A 141 11.75 -10.59 7.39
N ILE A 142 10.87 -10.96 6.47
CA ILE A 142 9.83 -10.06 5.98
C ILE A 142 8.70 -9.96 7.01
N ILE A 143 8.17 -8.76 7.18
CA ILE A 143 7.10 -8.42 8.11
C ILE A 143 5.89 -8.00 7.29
N TYR A 144 4.72 -8.63 7.51
CA TYR A 144 3.53 -8.44 6.67
C TYR A 144 2.22 -8.63 7.46
N TYR A 145 1.09 -8.29 6.83
CA TYR A 145 -0.24 -8.59 7.35
C TYR A 145 -0.91 -9.72 6.55
N ASP A 146 -1.64 -10.61 7.23
CA ASP A 146 -2.40 -11.69 6.57
C ASP A 146 -3.75 -11.22 6.02
N LEU A 147 -4.18 -10.00 6.35
CA LEU A 147 -5.47 -9.37 6.01
C LEU A 147 -6.70 -10.00 6.67
N TYR A 148 -6.52 -10.95 7.58
CA TYR A 148 -7.59 -11.56 8.39
C TYR A 148 -7.52 -11.14 9.86
N LYS A 149 -6.34 -10.71 10.32
CA LYS A 149 -6.07 -10.35 11.72
C LYS A 149 -5.35 -9.01 11.80
N LYS A 150 -5.54 -8.32 12.93
CA LYS A 150 -4.76 -7.13 13.30
C LYS A 150 -3.28 -7.43 13.57
N LYS A 151 -2.92 -8.71 13.66
CA LYS A 151 -1.59 -9.17 14.05
C LYS A 151 -0.62 -9.06 12.89
N VAL A 152 0.61 -8.65 13.20
CA VAL A 152 1.76 -8.72 12.30
C VAL A 152 2.27 -10.16 12.19
N PHE A 153 2.59 -10.57 10.97
CA PHE A 153 3.21 -11.85 10.65
C PHE A 153 4.66 -11.64 10.21
N GLU A 154 5.46 -12.67 10.42
CA GLU A 154 6.86 -12.71 10.07
C GLU A 154 7.13 -13.95 9.23
N GLY A 155 7.98 -13.82 8.21
CA GLY A 155 8.43 -14.93 7.39
C GLY A 155 9.91 -14.81 7.07
N ILE A 156 10.66 -15.89 7.30
CA ILE A 156 12.09 -15.91 7.02
C ILE A 156 12.28 -16.15 5.52
N LEU A 157 12.96 -15.23 4.82
CA LEU A 157 13.20 -15.22 3.38
C LEU A 157 14.21 -16.29 2.96
N ASN A 158 13.88 -17.55 3.26
CA ASN A 158 14.64 -18.75 2.92
C ASN A 158 13.76 -19.68 2.08
N GLU A 159 14.36 -20.30 1.08
CA GLU A 159 13.71 -21.20 0.12
C GLU A 159 13.02 -22.40 0.80
N ASN A 160 13.50 -22.82 1.97
CA ASN A 160 12.95 -23.95 2.73
C ASN A 160 12.02 -23.52 3.87
N LYS A 161 11.88 -22.20 4.12
CA LYS A 161 11.02 -21.67 5.18
C LYS A 161 9.80 -20.96 4.57
N MET A 162 10.03 -19.83 3.87
CA MET A 162 8.98 -19.05 3.22
C MET A 162 8.92 -19.28 1.70
N GLY A 163 9.94 -19.86 1.08
CA GLY A 163 9.84 -20.32 -0.31
C GLY A 163 9.06 -21.64 -0.43
N SER A 164 8.32 -21.82 -1.53
CA SER A 164 7.74 -23.12 -1.87
C SER A 164 7.36 -23.29 -3.34
N THR A 165 7.19 -24.53 -3.78
CA THR A 165 6.58 -24.85 -5.09
C THR A 165 5.08 -25.08 -4.93
N ARG A 166 4.33 -24.91 -6.02
CA ARG A 166 2.89 -25.21 -6.05
C ARG A 166 2.61 -26.70 -5.77
N GLU A 167 3.41 -27.60 -6.33
CA GLU A 167 3.30 -29.04 -6.06
C GLU A 167 3.41 -29.36 -4.56
N PHE A 168 4.37 -28.74 -3.88
CA PHE A 168 4.59 -28.97 -2.46
C PHE A 168 3.46 -28.44 -1.58
N THR A 169 2.93 -27.25 -1.91
CA THR A 169 1.82 -26.65 -1.14
C THR A 169 0.51 -27.42 -1.31
N ARG A 170 0.30 -28.06 -2.48
CA ARG A 170 -0.79 -29.02 -2.72
C ARG A 170 -0.64 -30.29 -1.86
N ALA A 171 0.58 -30.82 -1.75
CA ALA A 171 0.85 -32.09 -1.08
C ALA A 171 0.83 -32.04 0.46
N LYS A 172 1.06 -30.87 1.08
CA LYS A 172 1.27 -30.78 2.53
C LYS A 172 -0.01 -30.67 3.39
N LYS A 173 -0.02 -31.46 4.48
CA LYS A 173 -0.93 -31.38 5.65
C LYS A 173 -0.39 -30.53 6.83
N TYR A 174 0.55 -29.60 6.61
CA TYR A 174 1.13 -28.79 7.70
C TYR A 174 0.26 -27.59 8.09
N ALA A 175 0.13 -27.32 9.39
CA ALA A 175 -0.57 -26.16 9.92
C ALA A 175 0.33 -24.90 9.84
N GLY A 176 -0.16 -23.86 9.15
CA GLY A 176 0.51 -22.56 9.00
C GLY A 176 1.52 -22.52 7.86
N ASN A 177 1.32 -21.60 6.90
CA ASN A 177 2.21 -20.48 6.57
C ASN A 177 1.91 -19.99 5.16
N ALA A 178 2.09 -18.68 4.94
CA ALA A 178 2.15 -18.09 3.62
C ALA A 178 3.50 -18.46 2.98
N TRP A 179 3.51 -18.91 1.72
CA TRP A 179 4.76 -19.18 0.99
C TRP A 179 4.89 -18.31 -0.24
N ILE A 180 6.04 -17.69 -0.44
CA ILE A 180 6.39 -17.06 -1.71
C ILE A 180 6.73 -18.20 -2.70
N PRO A 181 6.26 -18.16 -3.96
CA PRO A 181 6.67 -19.12 -4.98
C PRO A 181 8.20 -19.20 -5.11
N LEU A 182 8.73 -20.32 -5.60
CA LEU A 182 10.18 -20.43 -5.86
C LEU A 182 10.56 -19.97 -7.27
N ASP A 183 9.66 -20.22 -8.23
CA ASP A 183 9.95 -20.13 -9.65
C ASP A 183 9.40 -18.85 -10.28
N ILE A 184 8.12 -18.54 -10.08
CA ILE A 184 7.49 -17.33 -10.63
C ILE A 184 6.83 -16.54 -9.52
N ASP A 185 7.39 -15.35 -9.24
CA ASP A 185 6.95 -14.48 -8.17
C ASP A 185 6.22 -13.25 -8.72
N TYR A 186 5.33 -12.67 -7.91
CA TYR A 186 4.56 -11.49 -8.29
C TYR A 186 4.59 -10.46 -7.18
N GLY A 187 4.91 -9.21 -7.51
CA GLY A 187 4.95 -8.14 -6.54
C GLY A 187 4.90 -6.75 -7.16
N ILE A 188 4.30 -5.82 -6.42
CA ILE A 188 4.26 -4.40 -6.77
C ILE A 188 4.63 -3.59 -5.53
N ALA A 189 5.72 -2.83 -5.61
CA ALA A 189 6.05 -1.84 -4.59
C ALA A 189 5.30 -0.55 -4.92
N ILE A 190 4.54 -0.01 -3.95
CA ILE A 190 3.98 1.33 -4.09
C ILE A 190 5.03 2.29 -3.56
N THR A 191 5.48 3.20 -4.42
CA THR A 191 6.66 4.03 -4.15
C THR A 191 6.31 5.45 -3.71
N GLY A 192 5.03 5.82 -3.82
CA GLY A 192 4.62 7.19 -3.57
C GLY A 192 3.25 7.51 -4.12
N ILE A 193 2.97 8.81 -4.11
CA ILE A 193 1.83 9.42 -4.78
C ILE A 193 2.31 10.09 -6.06
N LEU A 194 1.45 10.14 -7.07
CA LEU A 194 1.74 10.84 -8.30
C LEU A 194 1.70 12.36 -8.05
N ASP A 195 2.89 12.95 -8.00
CA ASP A 195 3.17 14.37 -7.83
C ASP A 195 4.44 14.69 -8.65
N GLU A 196 4.26 14.94 -9.95
CA GLU A 196 5.37 15.07 -10.90
C GLU A 196 6.41 16.12 -10.50
N ASN A 197 5.97 17.20 -9.84
CA ASN A 197 6.81 18.32 -9.40
C ASN A 197 7.32 18.15 -7.95
N GLN A 198 6.91 17.09 -7.25
CA GLN A 198 7.29 16.80 -5.85
C GLN A 198 7.05 17.98 -4.90
N VAL A 199 5.93 18.68 -5.05
CA VAL A 199 5.58 19.86 -4.24
C VAL A 199 4.84 19.49 -2.94
N THR A 200 4.38 18.25 -2.83
CA THR A 200 3.63 17.76 -1.68
C THR A 200 4.54 17.08 -0.66
N LEU A 201 4.21 17.24 0.62
CA LEU A 201 4.90 16.57 1.72
C LEU A 201 4.31 15.19 2.01
N PRO A 202 5.07 14.25 2.59
CA PRO A 202 4.55 12.96 2.99
C PRO A 202 3.44 13.10 4.04
N VAL A 203 2.34 12.40 3.79
CA VAL A 203 1.17 12.35 4.67
C VAL A 203 0.81 10.90 4.95
N ARG A 204 0.44 10.61 6.20
CA ARG A 204 -0.17 9.34 6.62
C ARG A 204 -1.57 9.57 7.15
N LEU A 205 -2.41 8.58 6.97
CA LEU A 205 -3.79 8.57 7.47
C LEU A 205 -3.99 7.34 8.36
N SER A 206 -4.57 7.56 9.53
CA SER A 206 -5.19 6.52 10.35
C SER A 206 -6.69 6.72 10.37
N VAL A 207 -7.44 5.62 10.37
CA VAL A 207 -8.91 5.62 10.46
C VAL A 207 -9.37 4.80 11.65
N SER A 208 -10.45 5.22 12.32
CA SER A 208 -10.86 4.61 13.59
C SER A 208 -11.44 3.18 13.48
N ALA A 209 -12.03 2.82 12.34
CA ALA A 209 -12.57 1.48 12.13
C ALA A 209 -11.54 0.58 11.47
N TRP A 210 -11.36 -0.64 11.98
CA TRP A 210 -10.43 -1.66 11.47
C TRP A 210 -10.91 -2.35 10.17
N ASN A 211 -12.21 -2.57 10.09
CA ASN A 211 -12.87 -3.26 8.99
C ASN A 211 -13.81 -2.29 8.26
N GLU A 212 -14.06 -2.58 6.99
CA GLU A 212 -15.04 -1.88 6.17
C GLU A 212 -16.34 -2.71 6.13
N PRO A 213 -17.53 -2.11 6.28
CA PRO A 213 -18.80 -2.79 6.07
C PRO A 213 -18.91 -3.35 4.65
N ASN A 214 -19.34 -4.60 4.50
CA ASN A 214 -19.42 -5.29 3.23
C ASN A 214 -20.79 -5.08 2.54
N PRO A 215 -20.87 -4.28 1.46
CA PRO A 215 -22.12 -3.99 0.80
C PRO A 215 -22.73 -5.21 0.10
N ALA A 216 -21.94 -6.26 -0.18
CA ALA A 216 -22.47 -7.50 -0.77
C ALA A 216 -23.33 -8.31 0.21
N PHE A 217 -23.21 -8.04 1.51
CA PHE A 217 -24.04 -8.61 2.57
C PHE A 217 -25.04 -7.59 3.15
N HIS A 218 -25.28 -6.49 2.43
CA HIS A 218 -26.19 -5.41 2.86
C HIS A 218 -25.80 -4.77 4.20
N GLU A 219 -24.51 -4.77 4.56
CA GLU A 219 -24.05 -4.03 5.72
C GLU A 219 -24.08 -2.53 5.43
N ASP A 220 -24.55 -1.75 6.40
CA ASP A 220 -24.67 -0.30 6.27
C ASP A 220 -23.28 0.38 6.28
N PRO A 221 -23.05 1.38 5.39
CA PRO A 221 -21.87 2.21 5.46
C PRO A 221 -21.71 2.88 6.84
N ILE A 222 -20.45 3.03 7.27
CA ILE A 222 -20.12 3.71 8.52
C ILE A 222 -19.32 4.98 8.24
N GLU A 223 -19.35 5.87 9.22
CA GLU A 223 -18.52 7.07 9.27
C GLU A 223 -17.36 6.85 10.24
N MET A 224 -16.14 7.11 9.79
CA MET A 224 -14.91 6.89 10.56
C MET A 224 -14.27 8.22 10.92
N ASP A 225 -13.56 8.24 12.05
CA ASP A 225 -12.65 9.33 12.39
C ASP A 225 -11.34 9.15 11.63
N GLY A 226 -10.78 10.26 11.15
CA GLY A 226 -9.49 10.30 10.48
C GLY A 226 -8.46 11.08 11.30
N THR A 227 -7.27 10.50 11.48
CA THR A 227 -6.10 11.23 12.00
C THR A 227 -5.04 11.29 10.91
N VAL A 228 -4.63 12.50 10.56
CA VAL A 228 -3.65 12.76 9.51
C VAL A 228 -2.34 13.20 10.14
N THR A 229 -1.24 12.56 9.78
CA THR A 229 0.11 12.96 10.20
C THR A 229 0.91 13.43 9.00
N VAL A 230 1.40 14.66 9.05
CA VAL A 230 2.29 15.24 8.04
C VAL A 230 3.73 15.14 8.53
N TYR A 231 4.66 14.82 7.63
CA TYR A 231 6.08 14.64 7.94
C TYR A 231 6.97 15.59 7.13
N ASN A 232 8.24 15.68 7.53
CA ASN A 232 9.29 16.46 6.88
C ASN A 232 8.98 17.96 6.82
N LEU A 233 8.33 18.48 7.88
CA LEU A 233 8.05 19.89 8.01
C LEU A 233 9.31 20.65 8.45
N THR A 234 9.47 21.87 7.94
CA THR A 234 10.39 22.87 8.47
C THR A 234 9.67 23.73 9.51
N ILE A 235 10.21 23.75 10.73
CA ILE A 235 9.68 24.55 11.85
C ILE A 235 9.64 26.04 11.48
N GLY A 236 8.55 26.71 11.82
CA GLY A 236 8.31 28.12 11.54
C GLY A 236 7.63 28.40 10.19
N ASN A 237 7.60 27.44 9.27
CA ASN A 237 6.91 27.60 7.99
C ASN A 237 5.41 27.27 8.12
N THR A 238 4.58 27.94 7.33
CA THR A 238 3.16 27.63 7.20
C THR A 238 2.92 26.62 6.07
N TYR A 239 1.99 25.70 6.32
CA TYR A 239 1.57 24.66 5.39
C TYR A 239 0.05 24.63 5.26
N ILE A 240 -0.41 24.03 4.17
CA ILE A 240 -1.82 23.83 3.87
C ILE A 240 -2.05 22.35 3.62
N LEU A 241 -2.87 21.73 4.48
CA LEU A 241 -3.36 20.37 4.30
C LEU A 241 -4.68 20.41 3.52
N LEU A 242 -4.69 19.84 2.32
CA LEU A 242 -5.84 19.78 1.43
C LEU A 242 -6.51 18.40 1.53
N ARG A 243 -7.83 18.38 1.61
CA ARG A 243 -8.65 17.16 1.64
C ARG A 243 -9.50 17.05 0.36
N TYR A 244 -9.52 15.87 -0.24
CA TYR A 244 -10.34 15.56 -1.42
C TYR A 244 -11.17 14.30 -1.18
N SER A 245 -12.44 14.33 -1.59
CA SER A 245 -13.43 13.24 -1.53
C SER A 245 -13.47 12.41 -2.81
N SER A 246 -12.59 12.69 -3.77
CA SER A 246 -12.51 12.00 -5.05
C SER A 246 -11.11 12.06 -5.62
N HIS A 247 -10.58 10.91 -6.06
CA HIS A 247 -9.31 10.82 -6.79
C HIS A 247 -9.29 11.76 -8.01
N ARG A 248 -10.42 11.92 -8.73
CA ARG A 248 -10.53 12.77 -9.92
C ARG A 248 -10.27 14.27 -9.66
N LYS A 249 -10.35 14.72 -8.42
CA LYS A 249 -10.13 16.12 -8.02
C LYS A 249 -8.67 16.42 -7.68
N VAL A 250 -7.87 15.37 -7.39
CA VAL A 250 -6.49 15.50 -6.91
C VAL A 250 -5.57 15.80 -8.08
N PRO A 251 -4.85 16.94 -8.09
CA PRO A 251 -3.84 17.19 -9.09
C PRO A 251 -2.70 16.16 -9.01
N THR A 252 -2.16 15.79 -10.16
CA THR A 252 -1.02 14.86 -10.30
C THR A 252 0.24 15.55 -10.81
N LYS A 253 0.12 16.79 -11.27
CA LYS A 253 1.21 17.59 -11.84
C LYS A 253 0.98 19.08 -11.59
N GLY A 254 2.08 19.83 -11.66
CA GLY A 254 2.10 21.28 -11.52
C GLY A 254 2.54 21.74 -10.13
N ASP A 255 2.78 23.04 -10.02
CA ASP A 255 3.32 23.64 -8.81
C ASP A 255 2.27 23.80 -7.70
N VAL A 256 2.69 24.32 -6.55
CA VAL A 256 1.83 24.60 -5.38
C VAL A 256 0.52 25.32 -5.77
N ASP A 257 0.57 26.29 -6.69
CA ASP A 257 -0.60 27.04 -7.16
C ASP A 257 -1.66 26.18 -7.86
N VAL A 258 -1.27 25.03 -8.44
CA VAL A 258 -2.23 24.09 -9.05
C VAL A 258 -3.02 23.38 -7.96
N PHE A 259 -2.37 22.96 -6.89
CA PHE A 259 -3.03 22.38 -5.72
C PHE A 259 -3.96 23.40 -5.04
N LEU A 260 -3.54 24.66 -4.91
CA LEU A 260 -4.36 25.72 -4.30
C LEU A 260 -5.58 26.15 -5.12
N ARG A 261 -5.53 26.00 -6.44
CA ARG A 261 -6.67 26.27 -7.33
C ARG A 261 -7.46 25.02 -7.68
N SER A 262 -7.06 23.87 -7.14
CA SER A 262 -7.74 22.61 -7.38
C SER A 262 -9.10 22.58 -6.67
N ARG A 263 -9.90 21.57 -7.00
CA ARG A 263 -11.24 21.37 -6.43
C ARG A 263 -11.18 20.56 -5.13
N PHE A 264 -10.28 20.90 -4.21
CA PHE A 264 -10.28 20.31 -2.87
C PHE A 264 -11.60 20.64 -2.15
N ASP A 265 -12.00 19.78 -1.22
CA ASP A 265 -13.26 19.94 -0.48
C ASP A 265 -13.08 20.74 0.80
N GLU A 266 -11.92 20.58 1.46
CA GLU A 266 -11.55 21.31 2.67
C GLU A 266 -10.05 21.63 2.66
N LYS A 267 -9.67 22.69 3.37
CA LYS A 267 -8.26 23.00 3.64
C LYS A 267 -8.06 23.34 5.11
N HIS A 268 -6.92 22.95 5.65
CA HIS A 268 -6.47 23.29 6.99
C HIS A 268 -5.10 23.97 6.91
N ILE A 269 -4.98 25.16 7.48
CA ILE A 269 -3.73 25.94 7.46
C ILE A 269 -3.11 25.87 8.85
N PHE A 270 -1.82 25.59 8.92
CA PHE A 270 -1.09 25.51 10.18
C PHE A 270 0.37 25.95 10.02
N MET A 271 0.95 26.50 11.08
CA MET A 271 2.39 26.75 11.18
C MET A 271 3.04 25.56 11.88
N ALA A 272 4.14 25.05 11.34
CA ALA A 272 4.85 23.92 11.93
C ALA A 272 5.66 24.37 13.16
N ASP A 273 5.41 23.74 14.31
CA ASP A 273 6.21 23.86 15.53
C ASP A 273 7.15 22.68 15.75
N ASP A 274 7.00 21.60 14.96
CA ASP A 274 7.86 20.43 14.89
C ASP A 274 8.03 19.97 13.41
N THR A 275 8.89 19.00 13.19
CA THR A 275 9.10 18.29 11.92
C THR A 275 7.94 17.38 11.51
N THR A 276 6.97 17.19 12.41
CA THR A 276 5.71 16.47 12.16
C THR A 276 4.52 17.26 12.69
N TYR A 277 3.35 17.08 12.07
CA TYR A 277 2.11 17.71 12.51
C TYR A 277 0.97 16.71 12.47
N VAL A 278 0.20 16.63 13.55
CA VAL A 278 -0.96 15.74 13.66
C VAL A 278 -2.25 16.56 13.59
N TYR A 279 -3.09 16.25 12.61
CA TYR A 279 -4.39 16.84 12.40
C TYR A 279 -5.49 15.81 12.62
N GLN A 280 -6.49 16.14 13.43
CA GLN A 280 -7.72 15.35 13.53
C GLN A 280 -8.71 15.87 12.48
N ASP A 281 -9.12 15.03 11.53
CA ASP A 281 -10.10 15.40 10.52
C ASP A 281 -11.42 15.75 11.22
N THR A 282 -11.86 16.99 11.02
CA THR A 282 -13.14 17.47 11.56
C THR A 282 -14.34 16.89 10.80
N LYS A 283 -14.11 16.32 9.61
CA LYS A 283 -15.11 15.60 8.84
C LYS A 283 -14.94 14.11 9.03
N LYS A 284 -16.06 13.39 9.01
CA LYS A 284 -16.02 11.93 8.98
C LYS A 284 -15.54 11.44 7.61
N ILE A 285 -14.86 10.30 7.61
CA ILE A 285 -14.46 9.58 6.41
C ILE A 285 -15.50 8.47 6.18
N PRO A 286 -16.25 8.50 5.08
CA PRO A 286 -17.19 7.42 4.77
C PRO A 286 -16.41 6.13 4.47
N SER A 287 -16.90 5.00 4.98
CA SER A 287 -16.33 3.68 4.67
C SER A 287 -16.45 3.34 3.18
N THR A 288 -17.39 3.99 2.49
CA THR A 288 -17.56 3.93 1.03
C THR A 288 -16.82 5.04 0.33
N GLY A 289 -16.16 4.75 -0.80
CA GLY A 289 -15.55 5.77 -1.65
C GLY A 289 -14.08 6.00 -1.32
N CYS A 290 -13.63 7.26 -1.35
CA CYS A 290 -12.24 7.59 -1.09
C CYS A 290 -12.05 8.98 -0.48
N VAL A 291 -10.97 9.16 0.28
CA VAL A 291 -10.49 10.45 0.76
C VAL A 291 -8.98 10.55 0.54
N TYR A 292 -8.51 11.68 0.04
CA TYR A 292 -7.09 11.96 -0.21
C TYR A 292 -6.65 13.18 0.56
N TYR A 293 -5.45 13.11 1.13
CA TYR A 293 -4.77 14.23 1.75
C TYR A 293 -3.52 14.60 0.99
N ARG A 294 -3.31 15.90 0.76
CA ARG A 294 -2.06 16.46 0.22
C ARG A 294 -1.66 17.66 1.07
N CYS A 295 -0.44 17.66 1.59
CA CYS A 295 0.10 18.81 2.30
C CYS A 295 1.07 19.54 1.38
N ILE A 296 0.97 20.86 1.32
CA ILE A 296 1.84 21.74 0.52
C ILE A 296 2.33 22.90 1.38
N PRO A 297 3.51 23.49 1.09
CA PRO A 297 3.92 24.75 1.71
C PRO A 297 2.99 25.90 1.30
N MET A 298 2.76 26.85 2.21
CA MET A 298 2.05 28.10 1.91
C MET A 298 2.93 28.97 0.99
N PRO A 299 2.44 29.46 -0.17
CA PRO A 299 3.19 30.39 -0.99
C PRO A 299 3.47 31.68 -0.23
N GLY A 300 4.71 32.16 -0.27
CA GLY A 300 5.12 33.43 0.34
C GLY A 300 5.86 33.31 1.68
N ASP A 301 5.89 32.13 2.31
CA ASP A 301 6.72 31.86 3.51
C ASP A 301 8.17 31.51 3.16
N GLY A 302 8.62 31.87 1.95
CA GLY A 302 10.02 31.85 1.57
C GLY A 302 10.78 32.90 2.37
N ASN A 303 11.19 32.55 3.59
CA ASN A 303 12.39 33.13 4.14
C ASN A 303 13.51 32.84 3.14
N ALA A 304 14.02 33.93 2.57
CA ALA A 304 15.28 33.94 1.87
C ALA A 304 16.34 33.21 2.71
N THR A 305 16.89 32.14 2.15
CA THR A 305 18.24 31.66 2.44
C THR A 305 18.92 31.37 1.13
#